data_AF-A0A520LET3-F1
#
_entry.id   AF-A0A520LET3-F1
#
_cell.length_a   1.000
_cell.length_b   1.000
_cell.length_c   1.000
_cell.angle_alpha   90.00
_cell.angle_beta   90.00
_cell.angle_gamma   90.00
#
_symmetry.space_group_name_H-M   'P 1'
#
loop_
_entity.id
_entity.type
_entity.pdbx_description
1 polymer ?
#
loop_
_entity_poly.entity_id
_entity_poly.type
_entity_poly.pdbx_seq_one_letter_code
_entity_poly.pdbx_strand_id
1 'polypeptide(L)'
;GQIDVINKKAVLYNDDDILGSTYDIADLDADQLALAGEAYAELLEAVADVDDKIGEMFLMEEPISVTDLKAGLRRATIANELVPIAGGSAFKNKGVQYLLDAVIDYLPSPLEIPAAEGLDPKGEEKTVRVETSDDAKFCALAFKLWADKYFGKLIFFRIYSGTVSKGDMIYNPRTQTKERVGRLIQVQADKHEEIETCFAGDIAALVGLKNVQTGDTLSHQQAGVLLEPPSFPEPVISMAVEPRTKADSDKMVVGLDRLSDEDPTFVVKTDEETGQTIIAGMGELHLEVIIDRLKREFGVQANVGKPQIAYRETVSATAQGDGKFIRDAALAGKAAYGHVTLSLSPNKQGEGITTADNASASDFPKEYIPAVMKGITEALTNGLVAGYPVVDVHASVTGGSFHEVDSSDNSFKIAAIFAIKEALKAASPILLEPIMDVEIATPDEFQGDIMGDLNRRRGQIQEIETKGIVANVSATVPLSEMFGYSTDVRTLSSGRASYSMEPKCFEEVPRNVVDKLVAERGGGY
;
A
#
# COMPACT_ATOMS: atom_id res chain seq x y z
N GLY A 1 -5.93 -5.47 40.61
CA GLY A 1 -7.28 -5.09 40.16
C GLY A 1 -7.17 -3.92 39.22
N GLN A 2 -8.28 -3.24 38.99
CA GLN A 2 -8.36 -1.97 38.26
C GLN A 2 -9.21 -1.00 39.05
N ILE A 3 -9.00 0.30 38.84
CA ILE A 3 -9.85 1.34 39.39
C ILE A 3 -10.63 1.92 38.22
N ASP A 4 -11.94 1.78 38.27
CA ASP A 4 -12.83 2.50 37.38
C ASP A 4 -12.96 3.93 37.90
N VAL A 5 -12.28 4.86 37.23
CA VAL A 5 -12.23 6.28 37.58
C VAL A 5 -13.59 6.95 37.41
N ILE A 6 -14.39 6.50 36.44
CA ILE A 6 -15.69 7.09 36.09
C ILE A 6 -16.74 6.71 37.12
N ASN A 7 -16.79 5.44 37.51
CA ASN A 7 -17.73 4.95 38.52
C ASN A 7 -17.20 5.03 39.96
N LYS A 8 -15.92 5.37 40.14
CA LYS A 8 -15.20 5.40 41.43
C LYS A 8 -15.28 4.08 42.20
N LYS A 9 -15.03 2.97 41.50
CA LYS A 9 -15.06 1.63 42.09
C LYS A 9 -13.79 0.84 41.82
N ALA A 10 -13.41 -0.01 42.76
CA ALA A 10 -12.32 -0.96 42.59
C ALA A 10 -12.86 -2.27 41.99
N VAL A 11 -12.18 -2.75 40.95
CA VAL A 11 -12.45 -4.04 40.30
C VAL A 11 -11.38 -5.01 40.76
N LEU A 12 -11.77 -5.98 41.58
CA LEU A 12 -10.89 -7.01 42.12
C LEU A 12 -11.10 -8.29 41.32
N TYR A 13 -10.04 -8.81 40.72
CA TYR A 13 -10.09 -10.05 39.93
C TYR A 13 -9.68 -11.22 40.80
N ASN A 14 -10.53 -12.25 40.84
CA ASN A 14 -10.22 -13.52 41.48
C ASN A 14 -9.50 -14.44 40.49
N ASP A 15 -8.50 -15.16 41.00
CA ASP A 15 -7.72 -16.12 40.23
C ASP A 15 -8.44 -17.49 40.24
N ASP A 16 -9.58 -17.60 39.55
CA ASP A 16 -10.22 -18.89 39.28
C ASP A 16 -9.88 -19.39 37.87
N ASP A 17 -9.30 -20.59 37.84
CA ASP A 17 -8.34 -21.12 36.87
C ASP A 17 -8.91 -21.61 35.52
N ILE A 18 -10.14 -21.22 35.13
CA ILE A 18 -10.82 -21.94 34.03
C ILE A 18 -11.08 -21.16 32.75
N LEU A 19 -11.66 -19.95 32.71
CA LEU A 19 -11.87 -19.22 31.42
C LEU A 19 -12.39 -17.77 31.53
N GLY A 20 -12.09 -17.08 32.64
CA GLY A 20 -12.49 -15.70 32.82
C GLY A 20 -12.46 -15.34 34.29
N SER A 21 -11.73 -14.30 34.64
CA SER A 21 -11.67 -13.82 36.00
C SER A 21 -13.07 -13.35 36.41
N THR A 22 -13.69 -14.08 37.33
CA THR A 22 -14.77 -13.51 38.15
C THR A 22 -14.18 -12.29 38.85
N TYR A 23 -14.92 -11.18 38.80
CA TYR A 23 -14.50 -9.96 39.45
C TYR A 23 -15.52 -9.53 40.47
N ASP A 24 -15.02 -9.06 41.60
CA ASP A 24 -15.79 -8.43 42.64
C ASP A 24 -15.60 -6.92 42.55
N ILE A 25 -16.72 -6.20 42.65
CA ILE A 25 -16.71 -4.75 42.71
C ILE A 25 -16.66 -4.36 44.18
N ALA A 26 -15.59 -3.67 44.57
CA ALA A 26 -15.39 -3.16 45.91
C ALA A 26 -15.36 -1.62 45.92
N ASP A 27 -15.67 -1.04 47.08
CA ASP A 27 -15.45 0.38 47.30
C ASP A 27 -13.94 0.67 47.42
N LEU A 28 -13.54 1.88 47.03
CA LEU A 28 -12.14 2.32 47.05
C LEU A 28 -11.67 2.59 48.49
N ASP A 29 -10.43 2.18 48.80
CA ASP A 29 -9.75 2.59 50.02
C ASP A 29 -9.44 4.09 50.01
N ALA A 30 -9.20 4.72 51.17
CA ALA A 30 -8.99 6.17 51.29
C ALA A 30 -7.87 6.71 50.36
N ASP A 31 -6.77 5.98 50.22
CA ASP A 31 -5.66 6.35 49.34
C ASP A 31 -6.03 6.20 47.85
N GLN A 32 -6.82 5.18 47.51
CA GLN A 32 -7.29 4.94 46.15
C GLN A 32 -8.35 5.96 45.72
N LEU A 33 -9.15 6.45 46.68
CA LEU A 33 -10.19 7.44 46.44
C LEU A 33 -9.59 8.82 46.13
N ALA A 34 -8.47 9.18 46.78
CA ALA A 34 -7.70 10.37 46.44
C ALA A 34 -7.13 10.31 45.02
N LEU A 35 -6.46 9.19 44.67
CA LEU A 35 -5.92 8.95 43.33
C LEU A 35 -7.01 8.95 42.24
N ALA A 36 -8.14 8.29 42.50
CA ALA A 36 -9.28 8.29 41.57
C ALA A 36 -9.90 9.69 41.42
N GLY A 37 -9.90 10.49 42.49
CA GLY A 37 -10.38 11.87 42.45
C GLY A 37 -9.51 12.78 41.57
N GLU A 38 -8.20 12.67 41.70
CA GLU A 38 -7.22 13.39 40.86
C GLU A 38 -7.35 12.98 39.39
N ALA A 39 -7.33 11.68 39.10
CA ALA A 39 -7.49 11.17 37.74
C ALA A 39 -8.86 11.53 37.12
N TYR A 40 -9.93 11.57 37.92
CA TYR A 40 -11.24 12.00 37.45
C TYR A 40 -11.26 13.49 37.10
N ALA A 41 -10.58 14.33 37.90
CA ALA A 41 -10.47 15.77 37.61
C ALA A 41 -9.68 16.01 36.32
N GLU A 42 -8.56 15.32 36.13
CA GLU A 42 -7.75 15.39 34.91
C GLU A 42 -8.54 14.92 33.68
N LEU A 43 -9.28 13.80 33.81
CA LEU A 43 -10.17 13.31 32.76
C LEU A 43 -11.26 14.33 32.42
N LEU A 44 -11.86 14.95 33.43
CA LEU A 44 -12.93 15.94 33.24
C LEU A 44 -12.42 17.18 32.52
N GLU A 45 -11.24 17.69 32.90
CA GLU A 45 -10.58 18.82 32.26
C GLU A 45 -10.25 18.50 30.80
N ALA A 46 -9.63 17.35 30.53
CA ALA A 46 -9.30 16.91 29.18
C ALA A 46 -10.54 16.74 28.28
N VAL A 47 -11.68 16.31 28.83
CA VAL A 47 -12.93 16.21 28.07
C VAL A 47 -13.58 17.57 27.88
N ALA A 48 -13.53 18.46 28.88
CA ALA A 48 -14.09 19.80 28.80
C ALA A 48 -13.39 20.68 27.77
N ASP A 49 -12.09 20.47 27.56
CA ASP A 49 -11.30 21.19 26.55
C ASP A 49 -11.68 20.81 25.10
N VAL A 50 -12.20 19.60 24.90
CA VAL A 50 -12.46 19.02 23.57
C VAL A 50 -13.95 19.04 23.22
N ASP A 51 -14.82 18.76 24.19
CA ASP A 51 -16.26 18.68 23.98
C ASP A 51 -16.98 19.95 24.44
N ASP A 52 -17.49 20.74 23.49
CA ASP A 52 -18.19 22.01 23.77
C ASP A 52 -19.30 21.90 24.82
N LYS A 53 -20.07 20.79 24.79
CA LYS A 53 -21.20 20.61 25.71
C LYS A 53 -20.75 20.37 27.14
N ILE A 54 -19.69 19.57 27.33
CA ILE A 54 -19.09 19.36 28.64
C ILE A 54 -18.32 20.60 29.09
N GLY A 55 -17.63 21.29 28.18
CA GLY A 55 -16.95 22.56 28.43
C GLY A 55 -17.90 23.64 28.95
N GLU A 56 -19.07 23.82 28.33
CA GLU A 56 -20.09 24.76 28.81
C GLU A 56 -20.59 24.41 30.22
N MET A 57 -20.91 23.14 30.48
CA MET A 57 -21.36 22.71 31.82
C MET A 57 -20.27 22.91 32.87
N PHE A 58 -19.01 22.66 32.52
CA PHE A 58 -17.86 22.87 33.40
C PHE A 58 -17.66 24.36 33.73
N LEU A 59 -17.75 25.24 32.73
CA LEU A 59 -17.64 26.69 32.90
C LEU A 59 -18.79 27.29 33.74
N MET A 60 -19.98 26.70 33.65
CA MET A 60 -21.15 27.11 34.44
C MET A 60 -21.18 26.50 35.86
N GLU A 61 -20.14 25.73 36.24
CA GLU A 61 -20.08 24.96 37.50
C GLU A 61 -21.30 24.04 37.71
N GLU A 62 -21.89 23.55 36.61
CA GLU A 62 -23.02 22.62 36.66
C GLU A 62 -22.55 21.18 36.98
N PRO A 63 -23.35 20.39 37.72
CA PRO A 63 -22.98 19.01 38.04
C PRO A 63 -23.02 18.13 36.79
N ILE A 64 -21.85 17.67 36.34
CA ILE A 64 -21.71 16.75 35.20
C ILE A 64 -22.02 15.33 35.66
N SER A 65 -23.03 14.71 35.05
CA SER A 65 -23.39 13.32 35.36
C SER A 65 -22.42 12.34 34.70
N VAL A 66 -22.31 11.13 35.26
CA VAL A 66 -21.50 10.04 34.66
C VAL A 66 -21.95 9.72 33.23
N THR A 67 -23.26 9.77 32.96
CA THR A 67 -23.83 9.53 31.64
C THR A 67 -23.43 10.63 30.64
N ASP A 68 -23.43 11.88 31.07
CA ASP A 68 -23.03 13.00 30.21
C ASP A 68 -21.53 12.95 29.92
N LEU A 69 -20.71 12.62 30.93
CA LEU A 69 -19.26 12.44 30.76
C LEU A 69 -18.93 11.31 29.77
N LYS A 70 -19.59 10.15 29.89
CA LYS A 70 -19.42 9.05 28.93
C LYS A 70 -19.83 9.46 27.52
N ALA A 71 -20.91 10.22 27.37
CA ALA A 71 -21.35 10.72 26.08
C ALA A 71 -20.38 11.75 25.48
N GLY A 72 -19.77 12.62 26.30
CA GLY A 72 -18.71 13.53 25.89
C GLY A 72 -17.45 12.79 25.43
N LEU A 73 -16.99 11.81 26.22
CA LEU A 73 -15.88 10.92 25.86
C LEU A 73 -16.13 10.22 24.53
N ARG A 74 -17.34 9.69 24.31
CA ARG A 74 -17.71 9.06 23.04
C ARG A 74 -17.60 10.05 21.87
N ARG A 75 -18.13 11.27 21.99
CA ARG A 75 -18.05 12.28 20.91
C ARG A 75 -16.60 12.65 20.57
N ALA A 76 -15.79 12.94 21.59
CA ALA A 76 -14.38 13.26 21.42
C ALA A 76 -13.58 12.08 20.82
N THR A 77 -13.91 10.85 21.20
CA THR A 77 -13.29 9.63 20.65
C THR A 77 -13.64 9.43 19.18
N ILE A 78 -14.91 9.65 18.80
CA ILE A 78 -15.36 9.52 17.41
C ILE A 78 -14.75 10.62 16.52
N ALA A 79 -14.55 11.82 17.06
CA ALA A 79 -13.83 12.91 16.39
C ALA A 79 -12.31 12.68 16.28
N ASN A 80 -11.77 11.65 16.95
CA ASN A 80 -10.34 11.33 17.02
C ASN A 80 -9.50 12.44 17.69
N GLU A 81 -10.09 13.20 18.60
CA GLU A 81 -9.43 14.28 19.36
C GLU A 81 -8.94 13.79 20.73
N LEU A 82 -9.53 12.72 21.27
CA LEU A 82 -9.15 12.08 22.53
C LEU A 82 -9.15 10.55 22.37
N VAL A 83 -8.19 9.88 23.02
CA VAL A 83 -8.10 8.41 23.02
C VAL A 83 -8.24 7.88 24.45
N PRO A 84 -9.36 7.23 24.81
CA PRO A 84 -9.55 6.65 26.14
C PRO A 84 -8.54 5.52 26.41
N ILE A 85 -7.82 5.61 27.53
CA ILE A 85 -6.82 4.61 27.92
C ILE A 85 -7.40 3.71 29.01
N ALA A 86 -7.53 2.42 28.72
CA ALA A 86 -7.86 1.40 29.71
C ALA A 86 -6.62 0.57 30.05
N GLY A 87 -6.22 0.54 31.32
CA GLY A 87 -5.14 -0.32 31.79
C GLY A 87 -5.58 -1.79 31.87
N GLY A 88 -4.65 -2.74 31.80
CA GLY A 88 -4.96 -4.18 31.96
C GLY A 88 -3.78 -5.11 31.68
N SER A 89 -3.97 -6.39 31.98
CA SER A 89 -3.04 -7.47 31.68
C SER A 89 -3.79 -8.64 31.03
N ALA A 90 -3.74 -8.70 29.69
CA ALA A 90 -4.32 -9.79 28.92
C ALA A 90 -3.70 -11.15 29.29
N PHE A 91 -2.39 -11.19 29.52
CA PHE A 91 -1.69 -12.42 29.93
C PHE A 91 -2.21 -13.02 31.25
N LYS A 92 -2.65 -12.17 32.19
CA LYS A 92 -3.22 -12.60 33.47
C LYS A 92 -4.75 -12.65 33.45
N ASN A 93 -5.39 -12.40 32.30
CA ASN A 93 -6.84 -12.29 32.14
C ASN A 93 -7.50 -11.17 33.00
N LYS A 94 -6.76 -10.12 33.37
CA LYS A 94 -7.25 -9.03 34.23
C LYS A 94 -7.45 -7.78 33.38
N GLY A 95 -8.69 -7.29 33.25
CA GLY A 95 -8.99 -6.03 32.55
C GLY A 95 -9.60 -6.12 31.18
N VAL A 96 -9.55 -7.30 30.55
CA VAL A 96 -10.05 -7.47 29.17
C VAL A 96 -11.55 -7.20 29.10
N GLN A 97 -12.32 -7.53 30.14
CA GLN A 97 -13.77 -7.31 30.18
C GLN A 97 -14.13 -5.82 30.16
N TYR A 98 -13.47 -5.01 31.00
CA TYR A 98 -13.71 -3.55 31.02
C TYR A 98 -13.20 -2.87 29.74
N LEU A 99 -12.16 -3.42 29.10
CA LEU A 99 -11.76 -2.96 27.77
C LEU A 99 -12.86 -3.21 26.74
N LEU A 100 -13.54 -4.35 26.78
CA LEU A 100 -14.68 -4.63 25.90
C LEU A 100 -15.88 -3.70 26.20
N ASP A 101 -16.14 -3.40 27.47
CA ASP A 101 -17.16 -2.41 27.84
C ASP A 101 -16.79 -1.01 27.31
N ALA A 102 -15.52 -0.61 27.41
CA ALA A 102 -15.02 0.65 26.86
C ALA A 102 -15.13 0.71 25.32
N VAL A 103 -14.97 -0.42 24.63
CA VAL A 103 -15.21 -0.51 23.18
C VAL A 103 -16.67 -0.17 22.86
N ILE A 104 -17.62 -0.72 23.62
CA ILE A 104 -19.05 -0.44 23.40
C ILE A 104 -19.37 1.02 23.74
N ASP A 105 -18.86 1.51 24.88
CA ASP A 105 -19.17 2.85 25.40
C ASP A 105 -18.57 3.97 24.53
N TYR A 106 -17.35 3.81 23.98
CA TYR A 106 -16.61 4.90 23.36
C TYR A 106 -16.30 4.74 21.87
N LEU A 107 -16.19 3.52 21.32
CA LEU A 107 -15.91 3.35 19.89
C LEU A 107 -17.16 3.53 19.03
N PRO A 108 -17.00 4.04 17.78
CA PRO A 108 -18.13 4.36 16.92
C PRO A 108 -18.92 3.14 16.46
N SER A 109 -20.22 3.37 16.28
CA SER A 109 -21.10 2.54 15.45
C SER A 109 -20.93 2.91 13.97
N PRO A 110 -21.21 2.00 13.01
CA PRO A 110 -21.17 2.31 11.56
C PRO A 110 -22.03 3.50 11.12
N LEU A 111 -23.00 3.92 11.94
CA LEU A 111 -23.87 5.09 11.71
C LEU A 111 -23.27 6.41 12.19
N GLU A 112 -22.27 6.37 13.07
CA GLU A 112 -21.68 7.56 13.70
C GLU A 112 -20.39 8.02 13.00
N ILE A 113 -19.87 7.22 12.06
CA ILE A 113 -18.73 7.59 11.23
C ILE A 113 -19.20 8.36 9.99
N PRO A 114 -18.36 9.27 9.45
CA PRO A 114 -18.61 9.88 8.16
C PRO A 114 -18.87 8.84 7.07
N ALA A 115 -19.79 9.16 6.15
CA ALA A 115 -20.08 8.33 5.00
C ALA A 115 -18.81 8.10 4.16
N ALA A 116 -18.65 6.88 3.65
CA ALA A 116 -17.49 6.57 2.80
C ALA A 116 -17.54 7.39 1.50
N GLU A 117 -16.39 7.87 1.07
CA GLU A 117 -16.26 8.59 -0.19
C GLU A 117 -15.81 7.64 -1.30
N GLY A 118 -16.37 7.81 -2.50
CA GLY A 118 -15.96 7.08 -3.68
C GLY A 118 -16.00 7.95 -4.94
N LEU A 119 -15.37 7.47 -6.00
CA LEU A 119 -15.26 8.11 -7.29
C LEU A 119 -16.26 7.50 -8.28
N ASP A 120 -16.73 8.29 -9.26
CA ASP A 120 -17.48 7.74 -10.39
C ASP A 120 -16.51 6.99 -11.33
N PRO A 121 -16.74 5.70 -11.64
CA PRO A 121 -15.96 4.88 -12.57
C PRO A 121 -15.80 5.49 -13.97
N LYS A 122 -16.60 6.50 -14.33
CA LYS A 122 -16.51 7.21 -15.61
C LYS A 122 -15.49 8.35 -15.63
N GLY A 123 -14.78 8.60 -14.53
CA GLY A 123 -13.67 9.56 -14.48
C GLY A 123 -14.09 11.02 -14.37
N GLU A 124 -15.32 11.31 -13.94
CA GLU A 124 -15.67 12.65 -13.46
C GLU A 124 -15.20 12.76 -12.00
N GLU A 125 -14.47 13.82 -11.63
CA GLU A 125 -14.02 14.19 -10.27
C GLU A 125 -15.20 14.52 -9.32
N LYS A 126 -16.26 13.71 -9.34
CA LYS A 126 -17.38 13.83 -8.42
C LYS A 126 -17.22 12.78 -7.34
N THR A 127 -16.97 13.24 -6.13
CA THR A 127 -17.04 12.42 -4.93
C THR A 127 -18.51 12.02 -4.69
N VAL A 128 -18.78 10.72 -4.75
CA VAL A 128 -20.06 10.13 -4.39
C VAL A 128 -19.96 9.69 -2.94
N ARG A 129 -20.80 10.28 -2.08
CA ARG A 129 -20.92 9.85 -0.69
C ARG A 129 -21.80 8.60 -0.62
N VAL A 130 -21.30 7.58 0.06
CA VAL A 130 -21.96 6.31 0.28
C VAL A 130 -22.51 6.32 1.71
N GLU A 131 -23.76 6.77 1.84
CA GLU A 131 -24.45 6.82 3.14
C GLU A 131 -24.70 5.40 3.68
N THR A 132 -24.41 5.22 4.97
CA THR A 132 -24.67 3.98 5.68
C THR A 132 -26.18 3.81 5.90
N SER A 133 -26.83 3.08 5.00
CA SER A 133 -28.26 2.76 5.08
C SER A 133 -28.54 1.42 4.40
N ASP A 134 -29.42 0.63 4.97
CA ASP A 134 -29.83 -0.67 4.42
C ASP A 134 -30.67 -0.53 3.14
N ASP A 135 -31.44 0.55 3.01
CA ASP A 135 -32.30 0.82 1.86
C ASP A 135 -31.55 1.41 0.66
N ALA A 136 -30.30 1.81 0.88
CA ALA A 136 -29.47 2.40 -0.15
C ALA A 136 -28.87 1.34 -1.09
N LYS A 137 -28.20 1.79 -2.15
CA LYS A 137 -27.64 0.88 -3.14
C LYS A 137 -26.45 0.13 -2.55
N PHE A 138 -26.41 -1.19 -2.77
CA PHE A 138 -25.30 -2.03 -2.31
C PHE A 138 -23.94 -1.50 -2.76
N CYS A 139 -23.06 -1.25 -1.80
CA CYS A 139 -21.68 -0.85 -1.98
C CYS A 139 -20.83 -1.44 -0.84
N ALA A 140 -19.80 -2.18 -1.21
CA ALA A 140 -18.89 -2.86 -0.30
C ALA A 140 -17.44 -2.82 -0.80
N LEU A 141 -16.49 -2.91 0.11
CA LEU A 141 -15.06 -3.01 -0.18
C LEU A 141 -14.54 -4.40 0.21
N ALA A 142 -13.92 -5.10 -0.73
CA ALA A 142 -13.17 -6.31 -0.45
C ALA A 142 -11.79 -5.93 0.12
N PHE A 143 -11.55 -6.17 1.40
CA PHE A 143 -10.33 -5.70 2.09
C PHE A 143 -9.34 -6.82 2.40
N LYS A 144 -9.76 -8.09 2.32
CA LYS A 144 -8.87 -9.23 2.56
C LYS A 144 -9.32 -10.45 1.79
N LEU A 145 -8.37 -11.12 1.17
CA LEU A 145 -8.58 -12.43 0.60
C LEU A 145 -7.84 -13.47 1.42
N TRP A 146 -8.46 -14.62 1.59
CA TRP A 146 -7.89 -15.73 2.33
C TRP A 146 -8.26 -17.05 1.66
N ALA A 147 -7.25 -17.83 1.28
CA ALA A 147 -7.46 -19.18 0.81
C ALA A 147 -7.64 -20.16 1.98
N ASP A 148 -8.89 -20.52 2.29
CA ASP A 148 -9.20 -21.58 3.25
C ASP A 148 -9.17 -22.97 2.58
N LYS A 149 -8.78 -24.00 3.35
CA LYS A 149 -8.66 -25.37 2.85
C LYS A 149 -10.02 -26.04 2.56
N TYR A 150 -11.06 -25.65 3.28
CA TYR A 150 -12.40 -26.26 3.19
C TYR A 150 -13.33 -25.47 2.28
N PHE A 151 -13.31 -24.14 2.38
CA PHE A 151 -14.22 -23.27 1.63
C PHE A 151 -13.59 -22.68 0.35
N GLY A 152 -12.28 -22.82 0.16
CA GLY A 152 -11.57 -22.24 -0.98
C GLY A 152 -11.28 -20.75 -0.76
N LYS A 153 -11.36 -19.95 -1.83
CA LYS A 153 -11.09 -18.50 -1.79
C LYS A 153 -12.22 -17.79 -1.04
N LEU A 154 -11.92 -17.31 0.17
CA LEU A 154 -12.76 -16.42 0.97
C LEU A 154 -12.38 -14.98 0.70
N ILE A 155 -13.35 -14.15 0.37
CA ILE A 155 -13.17 -12.72 0.18
C ILE A 155 -13.92 -12.01 1.29
N PHE A 156 -13.18 -11.45 2.24
CA PHE A 156 -13.73 -10.61 3.29
C PHE A 156 -14.05 -9.25 2.72
N PHE A 157 -15.29 -8.82 2.96
CA PHE A 157 -15.79 -7.56 2.48
C PHE A 157 -16.50 -6.81 3.61
N ARG A 158 -16.40 -5.49 3.54
CA ARG A 158 -17.10 -4.55 4.41
C ARG A 158 -18.22 -3.90 3.62
N ILE A 159 -19.46 -4.01 4.09
CA ILE A 159 -20.59 -3.31 3.47
C ILE A 159 -20.67 -1.91 4.05
N TYR A 160 -20.60 -0.90 3.18
CA TYR A 160 -20.81 0.49 3.57
C TYR A 160 -22.28 0.89 3.41
N SER A 161 -22.95 0.41 2.37
CA SER A 161 -24.32 0.78 2.07
C SER A 161 -25.08 -0.35 1.39
N GLY A 162 -26.39 -0.39 1.60
CA GLY A 162 -27.29 -1.42 1.10
C GLY A 162 -27.12 -2.79 1.74
N THR A 163 -27.79 -3.78 1.16
CA THR A 163 -27.75 -5.17 1.62
C THR A 163 -27.30 -6.11 0.51
N VAL A 164 -26.76 -7.28 0.87
CA VAL A 164 -26.49 -8.36 -0.09
C VAL A 164 -27.02 -9.68 0.43
N SER A 165 -27.77 -10.38 -0.43
CA SER A 165 -28.33 -11.68 -0.13
C SER A 165 -27.73 -12.78 -1.00
N LYS A 166 -27.84 -14.02 -0.53
CA LYS A 166 -27.43 -15.21 -1.27
C LYS A 166 -28.18 -15.30 -2.60
N GLY A 167 -27.43 -15.38 -3.70
CA GLY A 167 -27.96 -15.50 -5.06
C GLY A 167 -28.00 -14.19 -5.84
N ASP A 168 -27.74 -13.06 -5.20
CA ASP A 168 -27.71 -11.73 -5.83
C ASP A 168 -26.58 -11.60 -6.85
N MET A 169 -26.77 -10.68 -7.80
CA MET A 169 -25.77 -10.34 -8.80
C MET A 169 -25.06 -9.05 -8.39
N ILE A 170 -23.78 -9.17 -8.06
CA ILE A 170 -22.90 -8.05 -7.73
C ILE A 170 -22.05 -7.67 -8.94
N TYR A 171 -21.62 -6.41 -8.99
CA TYR A 171 -20.83 -5.86 -10.07
C TYR A 171 -19.51 -5.31 -9.53
N ASN A 172 -18.39 -5.68 -10.16
CA ASN A 172 -17.07 -5.14 -9.87
C ASN A 172 -16.77 -4.03 -10.89
N PRO A 173 -16.70 -2.74 -10.49
CA PRO A 173 -16.42 -1.63 -11.39
C PRO A 173 -15.04 -1.70 -12.05
N ARG A 174 -14.03 -2.25 -11.37
CA ARG A 174 -12.65 -2.34 -11.88
C ARG A 174 -12.55 -3.31 -13.06
N THR A 175 -13.10 -4.52 -12.91
CA THR A 175 -13.07 -5.55 -13.96
C THR A 175 -14.24 -5.44 -14.93
N GLN A 176 -15.24 -4.63 -14.60
CA GLN A 176 -16.51 -4.49 -15.32
C GLN A 176 -17.27 -5.81 -15.48
N THR A 177 -17.04 -6.75 -14.56
CA THR A 177 -17.66 -8.08 -14.57
C THR A 177 -18.79 -8.17 -13.56
N LYS A 178 -19.80 -8.98 -13.88
CA LYS A 178 -20.86 -9.35 -12.92
C LYS A 178 -20.55 -10.71 -12.35
N GLU A 179 -20.67 -10.82 -11.03
CA GLU A 179 -20.51 -12.08 -10.32
C GLU A 179 -21.74 -12.39 -9.50
N ARG A 180 -22.03 -13.68 -9.32
CA ARG A 180 -23.18 -14.14 -8.54
C ARG A 180 -22.73 -14.52 -7.14
N VAL A 181 -23.42 -14.01 -6.13
CA VAL A 181 -23.19 -14.36 -4.72
C VAL A 181 -23.61 -15.81 -4.48
N GLY A 182 -22.63 -16.68 -4.24
CA GLY A 182 -22.86 -18.11 -4.02
C GLY A 182 -23.22 -18.44 -2.57
N ARG A 183 -22.27 -18.23 -1.66
CA ARG A 183 -22.43 -18.43 -0.21
C ARG A 183 -21.83 -17.25 0.53
N LEU A 184 -22.50 -16.85 1.61
CA LEU A 184 -22.06 -15.84 2.56
C LEU A 184 -21.74 -16.53 3.88
N ILE A 185 -20.57 -16.25 4.43
CA ILE A 185 -20.10 -16.83 5.68
C ILE A 185 -19.70 -15.70 6.62
N GLN A 186 -20.19 -15.74 7.86
CA GLN A 186 -19.65 -14.94 8.95
C GLN A 186 -18.66 -15.79 9.73
N VAL A 187 -17.44 -15.28 9.91
CA VAL A 187 -16.39 -15.95 10.69
C VAL A 187 -16.46 -15.43 12.11
N GLN A 188 -16.85 -16.27 13.06
CA GLN A 188 -16.93 -15.94 14.48
C GLN A 188 -15.96 -16.83 15.26
N ALA A 189 -14.82 -16.28 15.65
CA ALA A 189 -13.75 -17.01 16.34
C ALA A 189 -13.34 -18.30 15.59
N ASP A 190 -13.77 -19.47 16.07
CA ASP A 190 -13.49 -20.79 15.49
C ASP A 190 -14.65 -21.34 14.63
N LYS A 191 -15.78 -20.65 14.56
CA LYS A 191 -17.00 -21.07 13.87
C LYS A 191 -17.22 -20.31 12.57
N HIS A 192 -17.68 -21.06 11.57
CA HIS A 192 -18.12 -20.53 10.29
C HIS A 192 -19.65 -20.66 10.23
N GLU A 193 -20.36 -19.54 10.29
CA GLU A 193 -21.82 -19.50 10.20
C GLU A 193 -22.23 -19.06 8.79
N GLU A 194 -23.06 -19.86 8.12
CA GLU A 194 -23.65 -19.46 6.84
C GLU A 194 -24.83 -18.53 7.08
N ILE A 195 -24.77 -17.35 6.48
CA ILE A 195 -25.82 -16.33 6.58
C ILE A 195 -26.50 -16.14 5.23
N GLU A 196 -27.78 -15.75 5.25
CA GLU A 196 -28.55 -15.51 4.01
C GLU A 196 -28.38 -14.09 3.49
N THR A 197 -28.30 -13.10 4.39
CA THR A 197 -28.26 -11.66 4.08
C THR A 197 -27.28 -10.95 5.01
N CYS A 198 -26.56 -9.97 4.49
CA CYS A 198 -25.69 -9.06 5.24
C CYS A 198 -26.18 -7.61 5.07
N PHE A 199 -26.08 -6.81 6.12
CA PHE A 199 -26.61 -5.43 6.16
C PHE A 199 -25.52 -4.37 6.09
N ALA A 200 -25.92 -3.11 5.92
CA ALA A 200 -24.97 -2.00 5.89
C ALA A 200 -24.26 -1.90 7.23
N GLY A 201 -22.93 -1.87 7.21
CA GLY A 201 -22.14 -1.86 8.42
C GLY A 201 -21.82 -3.24 9.00
N ASP A 202 -22.03 -4.33 8.26
CA ASP A 202 -21.54 -5.67 8.59
C ASP A 202 -20.23 -6.04 7.89
N ILE A 203 -19.57 -7.08 8.38
CA ILE A 203 -18.42 -7.74 7.75
C ILE A 203 -18.76 -9.22 7.57
N ALA A 204 -18.57 -9.71 6.35
CA ALA A 204 -18.75 -11.12 6.01
C ALA A 204 -17.73 -11.57 4.97
N ALA A 205 -17.74 -12.87 4.65
CA ALA A 205 -16.91 -13.47 3.63
C ALA A 205 -17.76 -14.06 2.49
N LEU A 206 -17.38 -13.72 1.25
CA LEU A 206 -17.93 -14.31 0.03
C LEU A 206 -17.08 -15.52 -0.38
N VAL A 207 -17.75 -16.60 -0.78
CA VAL A 207 -17.08 -17.84 -1.20
C VAL A 207 -17.17 -18.00 -2.72
N GLY A 208 -16.01 -18.25 -3.35
CA GLY A 208 -15.96 -18.77 -4.74
C GLY A 208 -16.04 -17.73 -5.85
N LEU A 209 -15.92 -16.45 -5.53
CA LEU A 209 -15.73 -15.37 -6.50
C LEU A 209 -14.30 -15.44 -7.07
N LYS A 210 -14.15 -15.18 -8.37
CA LYS A 210 -12.87 -15.38 -9.07
C LYS A 210 -12.15 -14.07 -9.35
N ASN A 211 -12.86 -13.08 -9.89
CA ASN A 211 -12.27 -11.83 -10.38
C ASN A 211 -12.38 -10.70 -9.35
N VAL A 212 -12.01 -11.02 -8.11
CA VAL A 212 -11.96 -10.06 -7.00
C VAL A 212 -10.57 -10.10 -6.37
N GLN A 213 -10.02 -8.91 -6.12
CA GLN A 213 -8.73 -8.67 -5.47
C GLN A 213 -8.89 -7.75 -4.26
N THR A 214 -7.87 -7.68 -3.41
CA THR A 214 -7.85 -6.79 -2.24
C THR A 214 -7.90 -5.34 -2.70
N GLY A 215 -8.83 -4.55 -2.15
CA GLY A 215 -9.10 -3.18 -2.55
C GLY A 215 -10.24 -3.03 -3.56
N ASP A 216 -10.83 -4.12 -4.07
CA ASP A 216 -11.93 -4.04 -5.03
C ASP A 216 -13.23 -3.56 -4.40
N THR A 217 -13.94 -2.68 -5.11
CA THR A 217 -15.31 -2.31 -4.77
C THR A 217 -16.31 -3.30 -5.39
N LEU A 218 -17.26 -3.78 -4.59
CA LEU A 218 -18.39 -4.58 -5.01
C LEU A 218 -19.65 -3.71 -4.91
N SER A 219 -20.38 -3.53 -6.00
CA SER A 219 -21.52 -2.63 -6.05
C SER A 219 -22.71 -3.21 -6.78
N HIS A 220 -23.89 -2.61 -6.59
CA HIS A 220 -25.03 -2.86 -7.46
C HIS A 220 -24.78 -2.23 -8.85
N GLN A 221 -25.26 -2.88 -9.91
CA GLN A 221 -24.96 -2.57 -11.32
C GLN A 221 -25.23 -1.13 -11.79
N GLN A 222 -26.02 -0.36 -11.03
CA GLN A 222 -26.39 1.04 -11.29
C GLN A 222 -25.81 2.04 -10.29
N ALA A 223 -25.06 1.57 -9.29
CA ALA A 223 -24.46 2.43 -8.29
C ALA A 223 -23.17 3.04 -8.82
N GLY A 224 -22.34 2.25 -9.52
CA GLY A 224 -21.14 2.73 -10.20
C GLY A 224 -20.33 3.66 -9.29
N VAL A 225 -19.94 3.17 -8.11
CA VAL A 225 -19.05 3.89 -7.20
C VAL A 225 -17.79 3.05 -7.07
N LEU A 226 -16.64 3.68 -7.20
CA LEU A 226 -15.35 3.12 -6.88
C LEU A 226 -14.94 3.71 -5.53
N LEU A 227 -15.05 2.92 -4.46
CA LEU A 227 -14.49 3.31 -3.17
C LEU A 227 -12.98 3.46 -3.34
N GLU A 228 -12.39 4.43 -2.66
CA GLU A 228 -10.95 4.67 -2.74
C GLU A 228 -10.20 3.39 -2.35
N PRO A 229 -9.48 2.76 -3.31
CA PRO A 229 -8.67 1.60 -2.96
C PRO A 229 -7.54 2.10 -2.05
N PRO A 230 -7.15 1.33 -1.02
CA PRO A 230 -5.94 1.66 -0.26
C PRO A 230 -4.77 1.88 -1.23
N SER A 231 -4.07 3.02 -1.10
CA SER A 231 -2.92 3.33 -1.93
C SER A 231 -1.79 2.35 -1.60
N PHE A 232 -1.42 1.51 -2.56
CA PHE A 232 -0.32 0.58 -2.41
C PHE A 232 0.95 1.17 -3.06
N PRO A 233 2.05 1.31 -2.32
CA PRO A 233 3.33 1.73 -2.91
C PRO A 233 3.83 0.71 -3.95
N GLU A 234 4.65 1.17 -4.91
CA GLU A 234 5.31 0.26 -5.85
C GLU A 234 6.35 -0.63 -5.13
N PRO A 235 6.49 -1.91 -5.52
CA PRO A 235 7.50 -2.79 -4.95
C PRO A 235 8.93 -2.27 -5.19
N VAL A 236 9.76 -2.30 -4.15
CA VAL A 236 11.14 -1.76 -4.19
C VAL A 236 12.22 -2.83 -4.36
N ILE A 237 11.90 -4.09 -4.02
CA ILE A 237 12.82 -5.24 -4.15
C ILE A 237 12.22 -6.24 -5.12
N SER A 238 13.07 -6.82 -5.95
CA SER A 238 12.77 -7.94 -6.83
C SER A 238 13.70 -9.11 -6.57
N MET A 239 13.31 -10.33 -6.93
CA MET A 239 14.09 -11.53 -6.68
C MET A 239 13.70 -12.60 -7.68
N ALA A 240 14.69 -13.24 -8.30
CA ALA A 240 14.42 -14.37 -9.19
C ALA A 240 14.09 -15.62 -8.36
N VAL A 241 13.04 -16.33 -8.74
CA VAL A 241 12.61 -17.58 -8.13
C VAL A 241 12.51 -18.64 -9.22
N GLU A 242 13.23 -19.73 -9.03
CA GLU A 242 13.30 -20.84 -9.99
C GLU A 242 12.78 -22.14 -9.37
N PRO A 243 11.85 -22.84 -10.03
CA PRO A 243 11.38 -24.13 -9.55
C PRO A 243 12.47 -25.20 -9.75
N ARG A 244 12.64 -26.11 -8.79
CA ARG A 244 13.62 -27.20 -8.93
C ARG A 244 13.20 -28.25 -9.96
N THR A 245 11.90 -28.46 -10.12
CA THR A 245 11.35 -29.46 -11.03
C THR A 245 10.22 -28.86 -11.87
N LYS A 246 9.89 -29.49 -13.01
CA LYS A 246 8.74 -29.07 -13.82
C LYS A 246 7.41 -29.18 -13.07
N ALA A 247 7.26 -30.19 -12.21
CA ALA A 247 6.05 -30.33 -11.38
C ALA A 247 5.94 -29.20 -10.35
N ASP A 248 7.07 -28.70 -9.85
CA ASP A 248 7.11 -27.52 -8.98
C ASP A 248 6.81 -26.24 -9.76
N SER A 249 7.16 -26.16 -11.05
CA SER A 249 6.84 -25.01 -11.91
C SER A 249 5.34 -24.77 -12.01
N ASP A 250 4.55 -25.81 -12.28
CA ASP A 250 3.08 -25.66 -12.41
C ASP A 250 2.45 -25.24 -11.07
N LYS A 251 2.94 -25.79 -9.96
CA LYS A 251 2.48 -25.42 -8.61
C LYS A 251 2.93 -24.02 -8.19
N MET A 252 4.13 -23.61 -8.62
CA MET A 252 4.71 -22.30 -8.35
C MET A 252 3.85 -21.21 -8.98
N VAL A 253 3.49 -21.35 -10.26
CA VAL A 253 2.61 -20.39 -10.94
C VAL A 253 1.29 -20.24 -10.19
N VAL A 254 0.63 -21.36 -9.86
CA VAL A 254 -0.65 -21.33 -9.13
C VAL A 254 -0.50 -20.74 -7.72
N GLY A 255 0.61 -21.01 -7.03
CA GLY A 255 0.86 -20.47 -5.69
C GLY A 255 1.17 -18.98 -5.70
N LEU A 256 2.02 -18.53 -6.63
CA LEU A 256 2.38 -17.13 -6.79
C LEU A 256 1.19 -16.27 -7.23
N ASP A 257 0.35 -16.75 -8.16
CA ASP A 257 -0.89 -16.06 -8.55
C ASP A 257 -1.83 -15.89 -7.36
N ARG A 258 -1.97 -16.93 -6.52
CA ARG A 258 -2.80 -16.85 -5.30
C ARG A 258 -2.25 -15.87 -4.28
N LEU A 259 -0.94 -15.84 -4.10
CA LEU A 259 -0.30 -14.92 -3.15
C LEU A 259 -0.39 -13.46 -3.65
N SER A 260 -0.29 -13.23 -4.96
CA SER A 260 -0.47 -11.91 -5.58
C SER A 260 -1.92 -11.43 -5.52
N ASP A 261 -2.90 -12.35 -5.60
CA ASP A 261 -4.31 -12.02 -5.37
C ASP A 261 -4.61 -11.62 -3.91
N GLU A 262 -3.87 -12.18 -2.95
CA GLU A 262 -4.00 -11.87 -1.52
C GLU A 262 -3.33 -10.52 -1.17
N ASP A 263 -2.12 -10.30 -1.70
CA ASP A 263 -1.30 -9.12 -1.46
C ASP A 263 -1.05 -8.32 -2.75
N PRO A 264 -1.71 -7.17 -2.95
CA PRO A 264 -1.52 -6.34 -4.13
C PRO A 264 -0.14 -5.64 -4.18
N THR A 265 0.59 -5.59 -3.07
CA THR A 265 1.98 -5.10 -3.04
C THR A 265 2.98 -6.15 -3.53
N PHE A 266 2.52 -7.38 -3.79
CA PHE A 266 3.32 -8.47 -4.32
C PHE A 266 3.06 -8.66 -5.81
N VAL A 267 4.09 -8.41 -6.62
CA VAL A 267 4.00 -8.45 -8.08
C VAL A 267 4.86 -9.58 -8.63
N VAL A 268 4.28 -10.39 -9.51
CA VAL A 268 4.98 -11.49 -10.18
C VAL A 268 5.13 -11.13 -11.65
N LYS A 269 6.35 -11.23 -12.16
CA LYS A 269 6.67 -11.03 -13.58
C LYS A 269 7.50 -12.20 -14.09
N THR A 270 7.35 -12.54 -15.36
CA THR A 270 8.26 -13.45 -16.03
C THR A 270 9.17 -12.61 -16.91
N ASP A 271 10.47 -12.76 -16.74
CA ASP A 271 11.45 -12.13 -17.60
C ASP A 271 11.49 -12.86 -18.96
N GLU A 272 11.20 -12.13 -20.03
CA GLU A 272 11.14 -12.68 -21.39
C GLU A 272 12.53 -13.04 -21.95
N GLU A 273 13.60 -12.44 -21.44
CA GLU A 273 14.97 -12.71 -21.91
C GLU A 273 15.56 -13.96 -21.26
N THR A 274 15.40 -14.07 -19.94
CA THR A 274 15.97 -15.19 -19.16
C THR A 274 14.98 -16.35 -18.98
N GLY A 275 13.68 -16.11 -19.17
CA GLY A 275 12.61 -17.06 -18.87
C GLY A 275 12.41 -17.29 -17.37
N GLN A 276 13.07 -16.52 -16.51
CA GLN A 276 12.98 -16.64 -15.06
C GLN A 276 11.72 -15.94 -14.52
N THR A 277 11.17 -16.47 -13.43
CA THR A 277 10.10 -15.78 -12.70
C THR A 277 10.72 -14.83 -11.69
N ILE A 278 10.44 -13.54 -11.83
CA ILE A 278 10.86 -12.48 -10.92
C ILE A 278 9.67 -12.12 -10.04
N ILE A 279 9.86 -12.25 -8.73
CA ILE A 279 8.91 -11.78 -7.73
C ILE A 279 9.37 -10.45 -7.16
N ALA A 280 8.46 -9.52 -6.93
CA ALA A 280 8.76 -8.20 -6.37
C ALA A 280 7.85 -7.89 -5.19
N GLY A 281 8.42 -7.24 -4.17
CA GLY A 281 7.71 -6.88 -2.94
C GLY A 281 8.33 -5.69 -2.22
N MET A 282 7.77 -5.39 -1.05
CA MET A 282 8.13 -4.22 -0.23
C MET A 282 9.46 -4.34 0.52
N GLY A 283 9.97 -5.55 0.74
CA GLY A 283 11.14 -5.77 1.59
C GLY A 283 11.65 -7.20 1.56
N GLU A 284 12.85 -7.41 2.09
CA GLU A 284 13.50 -8.73 2.18
C GLU A 284 12.63 -9.72 2.98
N LEU A 285 12.18 -9.30 4.17
CA LEU A 285 11.30 -10.11 5.02
C LEU A 285 9.98 -10.46 4.33
N HIS A 286 9.42 -9.53 3.55
CA HIS A 286 8.19 -9.78 2.80
C HIS A 286 8.43 -10.92 1.79
N LEU A 287 9.48 -10.85 0.98
CA LEU A 287 9.80 -11.90 0.02
C LEU A 287 10.14 -13.24 0.69
N GLU A 288 10.84 -13.23 1.83
CA GLU A 288 11.10 -14.44 2.61
C GLU A 288 9.83 -15.14 3.09
N VAL A 289 8.88 -14.37 3.63
CA VAL A 289 7.57 -14.90 4.07
C VAL A 289 6.81 -15.48 2.89
N ILE A 290 6.80 -14.81 1.74
CA ILE A 290 6.13 -15.30 0.52
C ILE A 290 6.73 -16.64 0.05
N ILE A 291 8.06 -16.75 0.02
CA ILE A 291 8.75 -17.99 -0.36
C ILE A 291 8.48 -19.12 0.64
N ASP A 292 8.48 -18.80 1.93
CA ASP A 292 8.19 -19.77 2.98
C ASP A 292 6.72 -20.24 2.93
N ARG A 293 5.76 -19.33 2.67
CA ARG A 293 4.36 -19.69 2.39
C ARG A 293 4.26 -20.56 1.15
N LEU A 294 4.96 -20.23 0.08
CA LEU A 294 5.00 -21.03 -1.16
C LEU A 294 5.49 -22.47 -0.89
N LYS A 295 6.51 -22.62 -0.03
CA LYS A 295 7.03 -23.93 0.40
C LYS A 295 6.04 -24.68 1.30
N ARG A 296 5.45 -24.02 2.30
CA ARG A 296 4.59 -24.66 3.32
C ARG A 296 3.18 -24.96 2.81
N GLU A 297 2.56 -24.02 2.09
CA GLU A 297 1.17 -24.10 1.66
C GLU A 297 1.02 -24.88 0.34
N PHE A 298 1.95 -24.67 -0.61
CA PHE A 298 1.88 -25.24 -1.96
C PHE A 298 2.87 -26.39 -2.19
N GLY A 299 3.77 -26.64 -1.24
CA GLY A 299 4.76 -27.72 -1.33
C GLY A 299 5.77 -27.53 -2.45
N VAL A 300 6.02 -26.28 -2.86
CA VAL A 300 6.90 -25.94 -3.98
C VAL A 300 8.33 -25.84 -3.46
N GLN A 301 9.24 -26.60 -4.08
CA GLN A 301 10.67 -26.38 -3.86
C GLN A 301 11.23 -25.44 -4.93
N ALA A 302 11.48 -24.20 -4.52
CA ALA A 302 12.12 -23.20 -5.37
C ALA A 302 13.51 -22.80 -4.85
N ASN A 303 14.43 -22.58 -5.78
CA ASN A 303 15.68 -21.90 -5.53
C ASN A 303 15.45 -20.39 -5.65
N VAL A 304 16.17 -19.65 -4.82
CA VAL A 304 15.96 -18.23 -4.65
C VAL A 304 17.24 -17.51 -5.04
N GLY A 305 17.14 -16.59 -5.98
CA GLY A 305 18.23 -15.71 -6.38
C GLY A 305 18.50 -14.64 -5.32
N LYS A 306 19.58 -13.87 -5.49
CA LYS A 306 19.81 -12.72 -4.62
C LYS A 306 18.74 -11.65 -4.89
N PRO A 307 18.24 -10.95 -3.84
CA PRO A 307 17.45 -9.75 -4.03
C PRO A 307 18.16 -8.77 -4.98
N GLN A 308 17.44 -8.28 -5.97
CA GLN A 308 17.84 -7.21 -6.88
C GLN A 308 16.97 -5.98 -6.62
N ILE A 309 17.61 -4.83 -6.66
CA ILE A 309 16.95 -3.54 -6.43
C ILE A 309 16.27 -3.10 -7.71
N ALA A 310 15.06 -2.56 -7.59
CA ALA A 310 14.38 -1.93 -8.71
C ALA A 310 14.97 -0.53 -8.96
N TYR A 311 16.12 -0.46 -9.62
CA TYR A 311 16.66 0.80 -10.12
C TYR A 311 15.73 1.41 -11.18
N ARG A 312 15.80 2.73 -11.33
CA ARG A 312 15.10 3.49 -12.37
C ARG A 312 16.09 4.37 -13.13
N GLU A 313 15.72 4.83 -14.30
CA GLU A 313 16.51 5.81 -15.05
C GLU A 313 15.73 7.12 -15.18
N THR A 314 16.41 8.25 -15.27
CA THR A 314 15.79 9.52 -15.69
C THR A 314 16.78 10.32 -16.52
N VAL A 315 16.37 11.49 -17.01
CA VAL A 315 17.24 12.39 -17.77
C VAL A 315 17.56 13.63 -16.95
N SER A 316 18.74 14.21 -17.17
CA SER A 316 19.14 15.45 -16.50
C SER A 316 19.02 16.68 -17.39
N ALA A 317 19.07 16.50 -18.71
CA ALA A 317 19.03 17.58 -19.69
C ALA A 317 17.83 17.44 -20.63
N THR A 318 17.40 18.57 -21.21
CA THR A 318 16.43 18.55 -22.31
C THR A 318 17.15 18.26 -23.62
N ALA A 319 16.65 17.29 -24.38
CA ALA A 319 17.18 16.94 -25.70
C ALA A 319 16.07 16.77 -26.74
N GLN A 320 16.48 16.77 -28.00
CA GLN A 320 15.61 16.43 -29.13
C GLN A 320 16.07 15.10 -29.73
N GLY A 321 15.12 14.30 -30.20
CA GLY A 321 15.37 13.05 -30.90
C GLY A 321 14.64 13.01 -32.24
N ASP A 322 15.33 12.52 -33.27
CA ASP A 322 14.81 12.31 -34.62
C ASP A 322 14.78 10.81 -34.90
N GLY A 323 13.58 10.26 -35.05
CA GLY A 323 13.39 8.84 -35.33
C GLY A 323 12.83 8.62 -36.71
N LYS A 324 13.63 8.05 -37.62
CA LYS A 324 13.21 7.66 -38.97
C LYS A 324 13.19 6.14 -39.11
N PHE A 325 12.04 5.60 -39.48
CA PHE A 325 11.87 4.21 -39.88
C PHE A 325 11.51 4.15 -41.36
N ILE A 326 12.48 3.74 -42.18
CA ILE A 326 12.31 3.55 -43.62
C ILE A 326 12.65 2.10 -43.92
N ARG A 327 11.69 1.35 -44.48
CA ARG A 327 11.91 -0.02 -44.93
C ARG A 327 11.44 -0.18 -46.36
N ASP A 328 12.38 -0.51 -47.25
CA ASP A 328 12.09 -0.69 -48.66
C ASP A 328 11.30 -1.98 -48.94
N ALA A 329 10.39 -1.92 -49.91
CA ALA A 329 9.53 -3.04 -50.30
C ALA A 329 10.30 -4.29 -50.77
N ALA A 330 11.57 -4.14 -51.17
CA ALA A 330 12.40 -5.21 -51.74
C ALA A 330 12.77 -6.33 -50.74
N LEU A 331 12.78 -6.07 -49.42
CA LEU A 331 13.13 -7.08 -48.40
C LEU A 331 11.91 -7.80 -47.77
N ALA A 332 10.70 -7.22 -47.83
CA ALA A 332 9.56 -7.72 -47.03
C ALA A 332 8.17 -7.47 -47.64
N GLY A 333 8.07 -7.16 -48.94
CA GLY A 333 6.81 -7.12 -49.70
C GLY A 333 5.93 -5.87 -49.52
N LYS A 334 6.08 -5.10 -48.42
CA LYS A 334 5.45 -3.78 -48.23
C LYS A 334 6.48 -2.75 -47.76
N ALA A 335 6.50 -1.60 -48.43
CA ALA A 335 7.24 -0.43 -47.99
C ALA A 335 6.63 0.11 -46.69
N ALA A 336 7.49 0.63 -45.80
CA ALA A 336 7.07 1.20 -44.52
C ALA A 336 7.83 2.50 -44.28
N TYR A 337 7.10 3.56 -43.94
CA TYR A 337 7.67 4.87 -43.66
C TYR A 337 7.07 5.50 -42.40
N GLY A 338 7.91 5.92 -41.46
CA GLY A 338 7.52 6.72 -40.31
C GLY A 338 8.65 7.64 -39.90
N HIS A 339 8.35 8.90 -39.64
CA HIS A 339 9.32 9.86 -39.12
C HIS A 339 8.67 10.68 -38.01
N VAL A 340 9.30 10.70 -36.84
CA VAL A 340 8.84 11.41 -35.65
C VAL A 340 9.99 12.22 -35.07
N THR A 341 9.73 13.48 -34.75
CA THR A 341 10.65 14.34 -33.97
C THR A 341 10.01 14.70 -32.64
N LEU A 342 10.75 14.47 -31.56
CA LEU A 342 10.29 14.74 -30.21
C LEU A 342 11.34 15.47 -29.38
N SER A 343 10.87 16.16 -28.35
CA SER A 343 11.72 16.70 -27.29
C SER A 343 11.45 15.93 -26.01
N LEU A 344 12.51 15.58 -25.30
CA LEU A 344 12.48 14.92 -24.00
C LEU A 344 13.09 15.87 -22.98
N SER A 345 12.35 16.19 -21.93
CA SER A 345 12.82 17.00 -20.80
C SER A 345 12.60 16.27 -19.48
N PRO A 346 13.41 16.53 -18.43
CA PRO A 346 13.15 16.02 -17.09
C PRO A 346 11.82 16.56 -16.57
N ASN A 347 11.07 15.73 -15.84
CA ASN A 347 9.89 16.13 -15.10
C ASN A 347 10.21 16.26 -13.59
N LYS A 348 9.26 16.77 -12.81
CA LYS A 348 9.40 16.75 -11.35
C LYS A 348 9.36 15.31 -10.83
N GLN A 349 10.10 15.07 -9.75
CA GLN A 349 10.12 13.77 -9.09
C GLN A 349 8.72 13.34 -8.65
N GLY A 350 8.32 12.12 -9.03
CA GLY A 350 7.03 11.53 -8.66
C GLY A 350 5.86 11.90 -9.57
N GLU A 351 6.04 12.78 -10.56
CA GLU A 351 5.00 13.06 -11.57
C GLU A 351 4.98 12.01 -12.69
N GLY A 352 5.96 11.11 -12.74
CA GLY A 352 6.00 10.01 -13.71
C GLY A 352 6.19 10.49 -15.15
N ILE A 353 5.70 9.69 -16.10
CA ILE A 353 5.83 9.98 -17.54
C ILE A 353 4.68 10.88 -17.97
N THR A 354 4.99 12.12 -18.35
CA THR A 354 4.02 13.04 -18.93
C THR A 354 4.27 13.19 -20.43
N THR A 355 3.20 13.33 -21.21
CA THR A 355 3.29 13.42 -22.67
C THR A 355 2.48 14.60 -23.18
N ALA A 356 3.03 15.33 -24.16
CA ALA A 356 2.36 16.48 -24.77
C ALA A 356 2.43 16.41 -26.29
N ASP A 357 1.31 16.72 -26.94
CA ASP A 357 1.24 16.90 -28.39
C ASP A 357 1.41 18.38 -28.74
N ASN A 358 2.56 18.72 -29.33
CA ASN A 358 2.85 20.05 -29.88
C ASN A 358 3.00 20.00 -31.41
N ALA A 359 2.59 18.90 -32.06
CA ALA A 359 2.72 18.75 -33.50
C ALA A 359 1.65 19.57 -34.24
N SER A 360 2.08 20.28 -35.29
CA SER A 360 1.16 20.98 -36.17
C SER A 360 0.39 19.97 -37.05
N ALA A 361 -0.92 20.16 -37.21
CA ALA A 361 -1.77 19.28 -38.01
C ALA A 361 -1.37 19.21 -39.51
N SER A 362 -0.50 20.12 -39.97
CA SER A 362 0.11 20.08 -41.31
C SER A 362 1.18 19.01 -41.46
N ASP A 363 1.90 18.69 -40.37
CA ASP A 363 3.11 17.88 -40.40
C ASP A 363 2.81 16.43 -39.97
N PHE A 364 1.70 16.23 -39.25
CA PHE A 364 1.35 14.94 -38.68
C PHE A 364 -0.18 14.71 -38.60
N PRO A 365 -0.73 13.64 -39.19
CA PRO A 365 -2.13 13.27 -39.02
C PRO A 365 -2.41 12.87 -37.57
N LYS A 366 -3.45 13.47 -36.96
CA LYS A 366 -3.82 13.20 -35.56
C LYS A 366 -4.19 11.73 -35.28
N GLU A 367 -4.53 10.98 -36.32
CA GLU A 367 -4.87 9.56 -36.24
C GLU A 367 -3.71 8.69 -35.76
N TYR A 368 -2.46 9.08 -36.03
CA TYR A 368 -1.27 8.30 -35.67
C TYR A 368 -0.68 8.65 -34.29
N ILE A 369 -1.18 9.71 -33.64
CA ILE A 369 -0.67 10.17 -32.33
C ILE A 369 -0.79 9.07 -31.26
N PRO A 370 -1.91 8.34 -31.12
CA PRO A 370 -2.00 7.26 -30.14
C PRO A 370 -0.94 6.16 -30.34
N ALA A 371 -0.57 5.87 -31.59
CA ALA A 371 0.46 4.88 -31.90
C ALA A 371 1.88 5.38 -31.53
N VAL A 372 2.16 6.67 -31.75
CA VAL A 372 3.40 7.33 -31.32
C VAL A 372 3.51 7.31 -29.79
N MET A 373 2.44 7.69 -29.09
CA MET A 373 2.39 7.71 -27.63
C MET A 373 2.65 6.32 -27.04
N LYS A 374 2.01 5.28 -27.61
CA LYS A 374 2.29 3.89 -27.24
C LYS A 374 3.75 3.49 -27.50
N GLY A 375 4.34 3.96 -28.60
CA GLY A 375 5.76 3.76 -28.91
C GLY A 375 6.69 4.44 -27.91
N ILE A 376 6.34 5.65 -27.44
CA ILE A 376 7.08 6.38 -26.40
C ILE A 376 7.03 5.59 -25.09
N THR A 377 5.84 5.18 -24.64
CA THR A 377 5.70 4.42 -23.38
C THR A 377 6.47 3.09 -23.43
N GLU A 378 6.43 2.37 -24.55
CA GLU A 378 7.20 1.13 -24.72
C GLU A 378 8.71 1.37 -24.74
N ALA A 379 9.17 2.47 -25.35
CA ALA A 379 10.59 2.81 -25.37
C ALA A 379 11.12 3.17 -23.98
N LEU A 380 10.30 3.82 -23.15
CA LEU A 380 10.66 4.22 -21.79
C LEU A 380 10.69 3.05 -20.80
N THR A 381 10.08 1.90 -21.12
CA THR A 381 10.21 0.68 -20.30
C THR A 381 11.65 0.17 -20.25
N ASN A 382 12.41 0.37 -21.33
CA ASN A 382 13.80 -0.09 -21.46
C ASN A 382 14.75 1.10 -21.57
N GLY A 383 15.35 1.49 -20.46
CA GLY A 383 16.35 2.54 -20.39
C GLY A 383 17.64 2.23 -21.14
N LEU A 384 18.50 3.23 -21.25
CA LEU A 384 19.75 3.17 -22.00
C LEU A 384 20.95 2.80 -21.12
N VAL A 385 20.97 3.23 -19.86
CA VAL A 385 22.17 3.13 -19.00
C VAL A 385 22.40 1.69 -18.57
N ALA A 386 21.39 1.07 -17.98
CA ALA A 386 21.45 -0.30 -17.51
C ALA A 386 20.17 -1.08 -17.83
N GLY A 387 19.31 -0.54 -18.70
CA GLY A 387 18.07 -1.19 -19.15
C GLY A 387 16.94 -1.13 -18.14
N TYR A 388 16.97 -0.16 -17.22
CA TYR A 388 15.88 0.01 -16.24
C TYR A 388 14.79 0.95 -16.75
N PRO A 389 13.55 0.84 -16.24
CA PRO A 389 12.47 1.73 -16.65
C PRO A 389 12.79 3.20 -16.38
N VAL A 390 12.54 4.05 -17.38
CA VAL A 390 12.73 5.49 -17.30
C VAL A 390 11.51 6.14 -16.64
N VAL A 391 11.74 6.98 -15.62
CA VAL A 391 10.71 7.68 -14.84
C VAL A 391 10.96 9.19 -14.83
N ASP A 392 9.92 9.95 -14.48
CA ASP A 392 9.98 11.41 -14.33
C ASP A 392 10.49 12.13 -15.57
N VAL A 393 9.89 11.82 -16.73
CA VAL A 393 10.23 12.44 -18.01
C VAL A 393 9.00 13.02 -18.69
N HIS A 394 9.18 14.19 -19.31
CA HIS A 394 8.19 14.83 -20.15
C HIS A 394 8.58 14.68 -21.62
N ALA A 395 7.79 13.92 -22.38
CA ALA A 395 7.99 13.71 -23.81
C ALA A 395 6.99 14.54 -24.62
N SER A 396 7.49 15.50 -25.38
CA SER A 396 6.68 16.34 -26.27
C SER A 396 6.93 16.00 -27.73
N VAL A 397 5.89 15.62 -28.46
CA VAL A 397 5.97 15.41 -29.92
C VAL A 397 5.94 16.77 -30.60
N THR A 398 7.03 17.10 -31.29
CA THR A 398 7.20 18.41 -31.95
C THR A 398 6.78 18.39 -33.42
N GLY A 399 6.89 17.22 -34.07
CA GLY A 399 6.54 17.09 -35.48
C GLY A 399 6.98 15.75 -36.05
N GLY A 400 7.04 15.69 -37.38
CA GLY A 400 7.44 14.48 -38.10
C GLY A 400 7.20 14.63 -39.60
N SER A 401 7.31 13.53 -40.33
CA SER A 401 6.86 13.46 -41.71
C SER A 401 6.20 12.11 -41.99
N PHE A 402 5.28 12.10 -42.94
CA PHE A 402 4.52 10.91 -43.32
C PHE A 402 4.50 10.75 -44.84
N HIS A 403 4.21 9.53 -45.29
CA HIS A 403 4.00 9.21 -46.70
C HIS A 403 2.61 8.58 -46.85
N GLU A 404 1.78 9.10 -47.74
CA GLU A 404 0.35 8.75 -47.81
C GLU A 404 0.06 7.26 -48.02
N VAL A 405 0.98 6.52 -48.67
CA VAL A 405 0.75 5.12 -49.06
C VAL A 405 1.51 4.13 -48.18
N ASP A 406 2.66 4.54 -47.63
CA ASP A 406 3.60 3.64 -46.95
C ASP A 406 3.65 3.84 -45.44
N SER A 407 2.94 4.85 -44.91
CA SER A 407 2.85 5.09 -43.48
C SER A 407 1.80 4.21 -42.81
N SER A 408 2.17 3.64 -41.67
CA SER A 408 1.30 2.79 -40.85
C SER A 408 1.53 3.06 -39.37
N ASP A 409 0.55 2.72 -38.52
CA ASP A 409 0.64 2.86 -37.06
C ASP A 409 1.91 2.21 -36.50
N ASN A 410 2.24 1.00 -36.98
CA ASN A 410 3.44 0.28 -36.56
C ASN A 410 4.73 0.99 -36.99
N SER A 411 4.74 1.66 -38.15
CA SER A 411 5.91 2.43 -38.62
C SER A 411 6.18 3.63 -37.72
N PHE A 412 5.13 4.35 -37.31
CA PHE A 412 5.25 5.48 -36.39
C PHE A 412 5.60 5.06 -34.97
N LYS A 413 5.08 3.92 -34.52
CA LYS A 413 5.46 3.33 -33.24
C LYS A 413 6.96 3.02 -33.18
N ILE A 414 7.50 2.39 -34.22
CA ILE A 414 8.95 2.07 -34.30
C ILE A 414 9.78 3.35 -34.44
N ALA A 415 9.33 4.31 -35.26
CA ALA A 415 9.99 5.61 -35.38
C ALA A 415 10.06 6.35 -34.04
N ALA A 416 8.98 6.34 -33.25
CA ALA A 416 8.95 6.92 -31.92
C ALA A 416 9.95 6.25 -30.96
N ILE A 417 10.09 4.93 -31.02
CA ILE A 417 11.10 4.19 -30.23
C ILE A 417 12.52 4.65 -30.59
N PHE A 418 12.82 4.86 -31.87
CA PHE A 418 14.13 5.38 -32.29
C PHE A 418 14.35 6.83 -31.86
N ALA A 419 13.33 7.68 -31.98
CA ALA A 419 13.40 9.07 -31.55
C ALA A 419 13.67 9.18 -30.03
N ILE A 420 13.00 8.38 -29.20
CA ILE A 420 13.25 8.34 -27.76
C ILE A 420 14.67 7.85 -27.46
N LYS A 421 15.16 6.81 -28.14
CA LYS A 421 16.53 6.30 -27.93
C LYS A 421 17.59 7.35 -28.27
N GLU A 422 17.38 8.15 -29.32
CA GLU A 422 18.29 9.23 -29.67
C GLU A 422 18.19 10.40 -28.67
N ALA A 423 16.98 10.77 -28.26
CA ALA A 423 16.76 11.80 -27.24
C ALA A 423 17.40 11.40 -25.90
N LEU A 424 17.21 10.15 -25.44
CA LEU A 424 17.81 9.64 -24.20
C LEU A 424 19.34 9.70 -24.23
N LYS A 425 19.97 9.36 -25.37
CA LYS A 425 21.44 9.47 -25.54
C LYS A 425 21.92 10.92 -25.38
N ALA A 426 21.19 11.87 -25.96
CA ALA A 426 21.52 13.29 -25.92
C ALA A 426 21.15 13.97 -24.58
N ALA A 427 20.22 13.39 -23.82
CA ALA A 427 19.65 13.97 -22.60
C ALA A 427 20.45 13.68 -21.31
N SER A 428 21.65 13.10 -21.42
CA SER A 428 22.52 12.72 -20.29
C SER A 428 21.75 11.89 -19.24
N PRO A 429 21.48 10.61 -19.54
CA PRO A 429 20.65 9.77 -18.70
C PRO A 429 21.39 9.43 -17.40
N ILE A 430 20.65 9.47 -16.29
CA ILE A 430 21.13 9.21 -14.94
C ILE A 430 20.39 8.00 -14.35
N LEU A 431 21.10 7.24 -13.53
CA LEU A 431 20.54 6.10 -12.81
C LEU A 431 20.04 6.56 -11.44
N LEU A 432 18.86 6.08 -11.07
CA LEU A 432 18.22 6.35 -9.79
C LEU A 432 18.15 5.09 -8.94
N GLU A 433 18.43 5.21 -7.65
CA GLU A 433 18.19 4.17 -6.64
C GLU A 433 17.08 4.58 -5.66
N PRO A 434 16.30 3.61 -5.14
CA PRO A 434 15.31 3.88 -4.11
C PRO A 434 15.99 4.22 -2.77
N ILE A 435 15.56 5.33 -2.19
CA ILE A 435 15.94 5.79 -0.85
C ILE A 435 14.81 5.47 0.12
N MET A 436 15.20 4.88 1.25
CA MET A 436 14.30 4.53 2.34
C MET A 436 14.38 5.62 3.41
N ASP A 437 13.23 6.04 3.93
CA ASP A 437 13.16 6.73 5.22
C ASP A 437 13.29 5.69 6.31
N VAL A 438 14.28 5.83 7.18
CA VAL A 438 14.62 4.87 8.22
C VAL A 438 14.49 5.56 9.56
N GLU A 439 13.67 5.00 10.43
CA GLU A 439 13.59 5.41 11.84
C GLU A 439 14.14 4.31 12.72
N ILE A 440 15.03 4.67 13.64
CA ILE A 440 15.67 3.73 14.56
C ILE A 440 15.47 4.21 15.98
N ALA A 441 14.76 3.42 16.78
CA ALA A 441 14.67 3.61 18.22
C ALA A 441 15.72 2.74 18.90
N THR A 442 16.67 3.37 19.59
CA THR A 442 17.78 2.71 20.28
C THR A 442 18.01 3.32 21.66
N PRO A 443 18.51 2.57 22.66
CA PRO A 443 19.03 3.20 23.86
C PRO A 443 20.16 4.19 23.55
N ASP A 444 20.23 5.29 24.32
CA ASP A 444 21.24 6.36 24.18
C ASP A 444 22.69 5.81 24.16
N GLU A 445 22.94 4.73 24.91
CA GLU A 445 24.23 4.04 24.98
C GLU A 445 24.77 3.57 23.61
N PHE A 446 23.89 3.19 22.68
CA PHE A 446 24.25 2.63 21.36
C PHE A 446 24.04 3.61 20.21
N GLN A 447 23.61 4.85 20.50
CA GLN A 447 23.32 5.86 19.49
C GLN A 447 24.54 6.10 18.57
N GLY A 448 25.74 6.21 19.14
CA GLY A 448 26.97 6.47 18.39
C GLY A 448 27.32 5.36 17.38
N ASP A 449 27.12 4.10 17.77
CA ASP A 449 27.41 2.95 16.92
C ASP A 449 26.41 2.85 15.75
N ILE A 450 25.13 3.11 16.02
CA ILE A 450 24.08 3.15 14.98
C ILE A 450 24.33 4.29 13.99
N MET A 451 24.68 5.49 14.47
CA MET A 451 25.04 6.62 13.61
C MET A 451 26.28 6.32 12.76
N GLY A 452 27.26 5.63 13.32
CA GLY A 452 28.45 5.20 12.59
C GLY A 452 28.12 4.24 11.46
N ASP A 453 27.24 3.28 11.70
CA ASP A 453 26.82 2.31 10.69
C ASP A 453 25.95 2.95 9.60
N LEU A 454 25.02 3.84 9.96
CA LEU A 454 24.22 4.60 8.98
C LEU A 454 25.10 5.43 8.05
N ASN A 455 26.10 6.14 8.59
CA ASN A 455 27.05 6.91 7.78
C ASN A 455 27.88 6.00 6.85
N ARG A 456 28.26 4.81 7.32
CA ARG A 456 28.96 3.81 6.50
C ARG A 456 28.11 3.32 5.33
N ARG A 457 26.79 3.22 5.54
CA ARG A 457 25.77 2.81 4.54
C ARG A 457 25.30 3.96 3.65
N ARG A 458 26.04 5.07 3.57
CA ARG A 458 25.67 6.27 2.80
C ARG A 458 24.35 6.89 3.26
N GLY A 459 23.96 6.64 4.50
CA GLY A 459 22.78 7.24 5.12
C GLY A 459 23.02 8.71 5.46
N GLN A 460 22.00 9.53 5.25
CA GLN A 460 21.98 10.93 5.68
C GLN A 460 21.06 11.06 6.90
N ILE A 461 21.64 11.44 8.03
CA ILE A 461 20.89 11.64 9.27
C ILE A 461 20.13 12.95 9.18
N GLN A 462 18.82 12.91 9.36
CA GLN A 462 17.93 14.07 9.28
C GLN A 462 17.70 14.64 10.68
N GLU A 463 17.25 13.80 11.60
CA GLU A 463 16.85 14.20 12.93
C GLU A 463 17.26 13.16 13.97
N ILE A 464 17.55 13.65 15.19
CA ILE A 464 17.79 12.81 16.35
C ILE A 464 16.96 13.37 17.49
N GLU A 465 16.00 12.59 17.96
CA GLU A 465 15.14 12.95 19.09
C GLU A 465 15.43 12.01 20.28
N THR A 466 15.94 12.56 21.37
CA THR A 466 16.17 11.78 22.60
C THR A 466 14.99 11.97 23.56
N LYS A 467 14.19 10.91 23.74
CA LYS A 467 13.09 10.85 24.70
C LYS A 467 13.48 9.94 25.87
N GLY A 468 14.04 10.54 26.91
CA GLY A 468 14.44 9.83 28.14
C GLY A 468 15.63 8.91 27.90
N ILE A 469 15.42 7.59 27.98
CA ILE A 469 16.44 6.55 27.79
C ILE A 469 16.52 6.02 26.35
N VAL A 470 15.62 6.47 25.47
CA VAL A 470 15.54 6.05 24.07
C VAL A 470 15.86 7.25 23.18
N ALA A 471 16.77 7.05 22.24
CA ALA A 471 17.06 7.95 21.13
C ALA A 471 16.41 7.40 19.86
N ASN A 472 15.60 8.24 19.23
CA ASN A 472 15.03 8.01 17.91
C ASN A 472 15.92 8.72 16.88
N VAL A 473 16.45 7.99 15.91
CA VAL A 473 17.29 8.49 14.84
C VAL A 473 16.54 8.33 13.53
N SER A 474 16.25 9.44 12.86
CA SER A 474 15.61 9.46 11.54
C SER A 474 16.66 9.75 10.48
N ALA A 475 16.78 8.88 9.48
CA ALA A 475 17.78 8.97 8.44
C ALA A 475 17.26 8.47 7.09
N THR A 476 17.76 9.04 6.01
CA THR A 476 17.50 8.52 4.66
C THR A 476 18.66 7.65 4.20
N VAL A 477 18.38 6.41 3.82
CA VAL A 477 19.42 5.43 3.44
C VAL A 477 19.06 4.75 2.12
N PRO A 478 20.01 4.57 1.20
CA PRO A 478 19.78 3.77 0.00
C PRO A 478 19.42 2.33 0.34
N LEU A 479 18.37 1.79 -0.29
CA LEU A 479 17.94 0.41 -0.07
C LEU A 479 19.05 -0.61 -0.38
N SER A 480 19.96 -0.26 -1.28
CA SER A 480 21.14 -1.06 -1.65
C SER A 480 22.04 -1.41 -0.48
N GLU A 481 22.10 -0.53 0.51
CA GLU A 481 22.95 -0.68 1.69
C GLU A 481 22.17 -1.24 2.89
N MET A 482 20.86 -1.47 2.78
CA MET A 482 19.98 -1.88 3.88
C MET A 482 19.69 -3.40 3.94
N PHE A 483 20.23 -4.18 2.99
CA PHE A 483 20.09 -5.64 3.03
C PHE A 483 20.71 -6.24 4.30
N GLY A 484 19.96 -7.09 5.00
CA GLY A 484 20.41 -7.69 6.26
C GLY A 484 20.49 -6.74 7.46
N TYR A 485 20.03 -5.48 7.34
CA TYR A 485 20.18 -4.46 8.40
C TYR A 485 19.56 -4.87 9.74
N SER A 486 18.50 -5.68 9.73
CA SER A 486 17.88 -6.23 10.95
C SER A 486 18.84 -7.01 11.84
N THR A 487 19.80 -7.72 11.25
CA THR A 487 20.81 -8.50 11.98
C THR A 487 21.92 -7.58 12.51
N ASP A 488 22.33 -6.61 11.71
CA ASP A 488 23.38 -5.66 12.06
C ASP A 488 22.95 -4.73 13.19
N VAL A 489 21.76 -4.14 13.12
CA VAL A 489 21.18 -3.30 14.19
C VAL A 489 21.06 -4.07 15.50
N ARG A 490 20.61 -5.33 15.45
CA ARG A 490 20.54 -6.17 16.65
C ARG A 490 21.93 -6.44 17.22
N THR A 491 22.93 -6.64 16.38
CA THR A 491 24.30 -6.87 16.84
C THR A 491 24.89 -5.62 17.50
N LEU A 492 24.69 -4.45 16.89
CA LEU A 492 25.18 -3.16 17.41
C LEU A 492 24.49 -2.75 18.71
N SER A 493 23.18 -3.01 18.82
CA SER A 493 22.37 -2.61 19.98
C SER A 493 22.19 -3.70 21.04
N SER A 494 22.90 -4.83 20.92
CA SER A 494 22.66 -6.04 21.75
C SER A 494 21.19 -6.48 21.77
N GLY A 495 20.49 -6.27 20.64
CA GLY A 495 19.08 -6.63 20.44
C GLY A 495 18.07 -5.65 21.03
N ARG A 496 18.52 -4.47 21.51
CA ARG A 496 17.66 -3.47 22.17
C ARG A 496 17.15 -2.37 21.26
N ALA A 497 17.65 -2.27 20.02
CA ALA A 497 17.15 -1.33 19.03
C ALA A 497 16.10 -1.96 18.12
N SER A 498 15.13 -1.13 17.72
CA SER A 498 14.15 -1.43 16.68
C SER A 498 14.30 -0.42 15.55
N TYR A 499 14.06 -0.86 14.32
CA TYR A 499 14.00 0.03 13.17
C TYR A 499 12.74 -0.22 12.35
N SER A 500 12.26 0.84 11.71
CA SER A 500 11.27 0.83 10.64
C SER A 500 11.89 1.47 9.41
N MET A 501 11.44 1.06 8.23
CA MET A 501 11.83 1.73 7.00
C MET A 501 10.67 1.76 6.00
N GLU A 502 10.54 2.88 5.29
CA GLU A 502 9.50 3.08 4.28
C GLU A 502 10.11 3.72 3.02
N PRO A 503 9.62 3.41 1.80
CA PRO A 503 10.10 4.06 0.59
C PRO A 503 9.81 5.56 0.62
N LYS A 504 10.82 6.41 0.39
CA LYS A 504 10.68 7.87 0.40
C LYS A 504 10.68 8.45 -1.01
N CYS A 505 11.77 8.25 -1.73
CA CYS A 505 11.98 8.81 -3.07
C CYS A 505 13.06 8.04 -3.83
N PHE A 506 13.28 8.43 -5.08
CA PHE A 506 14.39 7.95 -5.89
C PHE A 506 15.45 9.06 -6.02
N GLU A 507 16.72 8.72 -5.78
CA GLU A 507 17.84 9.66 -5.87
C GLU A 507 18.94 9.16 -6.83
N GLU A 508 19.76 10.10 -7.32
CA GLU A 508 20.87 9.80 -8.24
C GLU A 508 21.91 8.87 -7.60
N VAL A 509 22.23 7.79 -8.30
CA VAL A 509 23.25 6.83 -7.89
C VAL A 509 24.65 7.44 -8.04
N PRO A 510 25.52 7.34 -7.04
CA PRO A 510 26.92 7.76 -7.18
C PRO A 510 27.64 7.02 -8.32
N ARG A 511 28.45 7.75 -9.11
CA ARG A 511 29.14 7.22 -10.30
C ARG A 511 29.87 5.89 -10.08
N ASN A 512 30.51 5.72 -8.93
CA ASN A 512 31.23 4.49 -8.59
C ASN A 512 30.35 3.23 -8.55
N VAL A 513 29.05 3.38 -8.23
CA VAL A 513 28.08 2.29 -8.19
C VAL A 513 27.48 2.08 -9.59
N VAL A 514 27.25 3.16 -10.34
CA VAL A 514 26.81 3.11 -11.74
C VAL A 514 27.79 2.28 -12.59
N ASP A 515 29.09 2.58 -12.52
CA ASP A 515 30.11 1.88 -13.32
C ASP A 515 30.15 0.37 -13.03
N LYS A 516 29.89 -0.02 -11.77
CA LYS A 516 29.81 -1.43 -11.37
C LYS A 516 28.58 -2.13 -11.95
N LEU A 517 27.41 -1.49 -11.85
CA LEU A 517 26.14 -2.02 -12.37
C LEU A 517 26.19 -2.19 -13.90
N VAL A 518 26.77 -1.21 -14.58
CA VAL A 518 26.96 -1.20 -16.02
C VAL A 518 27.89 -2.35 -16.45
N ALA A 519 28.97 -2.59 -15.69
CA ALA A 519 29.88 -3.71 -15.92
C ALA A 519 29.23 -5.08 -15.67
N GLU A 520 28.38 -5.22 -14.64
CA GLU A 520 27.68 -6.48 -14.32
C GLU A 520 26.65 -6.89 -15.39
N ARG A 521 25.94 -5.92 -15.98
CA ARG A 521 24.97 -6.17 -17.06
C ARG A 521 25.58 -6.18 -18.47
N GLY A 522 26.89 -5.94 -18.59
CA GLY A 522 27.59 -5.95 -19.89
C GLY A 522 27.24 -4.78 -20.80
N GLY A 523 26.71 -3.68 -20.24
CA GLY A 523 26.41 -2.46 -20.99
C GLY A 523 27.69 -1.68 -21.26
N GLY A 524 28.07 -1.53 -22.52
CA GLY A 524 29.03 -0.50 -22.93
C GLY A 524 28.26 0.66 -23.54
N TYR A 525 28.51 1.87 -23.04
CA TYR A 525 28.01 3.12 -23.62
C TYR A 525 28.36 3.29 -25.10
#